data_AF-A0B8J8-F1
#
_entry.id   AF-A0B8J8-F1
#
_cell.length_a   1.000
_cell.length_b   1.000
_cell.length_c   1.000
_cell.angle_alpha   90.00
_cell.angle_beta   90.00
_cell.angle_gamma   90.00
#
_symmetry.space_group_name_H-M   'P 1'
#
loop_
_entity.id
_entity.type
_entity.pdbx_description
1 polymer ?
#
loop_
_entity_poly.entity_id
_entity_poly.type
_entity_poly.pdbx_seq_one_letter_code
_entity_poly.pdbx_strand_id
1 'polypeptide(L)'
;MSLVIAFSGREAVIAGDRRSIAFAGDCRLLEEELYSGRIHDDVELLRRAGELSATIYISDGREKVWRDGDVLVGEVTEVSASSSKRRRVYVTSGAYLIVDVVDGNARISGRGGASLIILGNRHTRDAAGKALQGLGKISADAIARVMDEVSAGTATMSREHTLLKITAHHKDPASILMQTFSRDCERMGWRL
;
A
#
# COMPACT_ATOMS: atom_id res chain seq x y z
N MET A 1 -2.13 7.54 -3.61
CA MET A 1 -1.52 6.23 -3.29
C MET A 1 -0.02 6.38 -3.07
N SER A 2 0.53 5.75 -2.03
CA SER A 2 1.95 5.91 -1.63
C SER A 2 2.71 4.57 -1.67
N LEU A 3 2.76 3.71 -0.64
CA LEU A 3 3.37 2.38 -0.77
C LEU A 3 2.94 1.39 0.34
N VAL A 4 2.67 0.14 -0.05
CA VAL A 4 2.59 -1.03 0.83
C VAL A 4 3.44 -2.16 0.21
N ILE A 5 4.35 -2.73 0.98
CA ILE A 5 5.15 -3.90 0.59
C ILE A 5 4.74 -5.06 1.49
N ALA A 6 4.33 -6.19 0.90
CA ALA A 6 3.98 -7.40 1.63
C ALA A 6 4.82 -8.58 1.12
N PHE A 7 5.25 -9.44 2.02
CA PHE A 7 5.91 -10.69 1.69
C PHE A 7 5.19 -11.83 2.40
N SER A 8 4.86 -12.87 1.65
CA SER A 8 4.38 -14.14 2.17
C SER A 8 5.44 -15.21 1.90
N GLY A 9 5.89 -15.90 2.93
CA GLY A 9 6.86 -17.00 2.84
C GLY A 9 6.70 -17.94 4.03
N ARG A 10 7.82 -18.38 4.62
CA ARG A 10 7.78 -19.08 5.93
C ARG A 10 7.23 -18.17 7.03
N GLU A 11 7.46 -16.88 6.90
CA GLU A 11 6.85 -15.83 7.69
C GLU A 11 6.11 -14.89 6.74
N ALA A 12 5.13 -14.16 7.26
CA ALA A 12 4.54 -13.04 6.55
C ALA A 12 4.99 -11.72 7.16
N VAL A 13 5.31 -10.77 6.29
CA VAL A 13 5.77 -9.44 6.65
C VAL A 13 5.01 -8.43 5.81
N ILE A 14 4.60 -7.31 6.41
CA ILE A 14 4.02 -6.20 5.67
C ILE A 14 4.57 -4.88 6.20
N ALA A 15 4.81 -3.94 5.30
CA ALA A 15 5.13 -2.57 5.64
C ALA A 15 4.26 -1.60 4.84
N GLY A 16 3.90 -0.48 5.44
CA GLY A 16 3.17 0.60 4.78
C GLY A 16 3.61 1.94 5.32
N ASP A 17 3.76 2.91 4.43
CA ASP A 17 4.01 4.28 4.85
C ASP A 17 2.73 4.88 5.46
N ARG A 18 2.85 6.02 6.10
CA ARG A 18 1.77 6.67 6.86
C ARG A 18 1.19 7.90 6.19
N ARG A 19 1.63 8.25 4.98
CA ARG A 19 1.20 9.45 4.27
C ARG A 19 -0.17 9.31 3.63
N SER A 20 -0.96 10.37 3.73
CA SER A 20 -2.19 10.57 2.99
C SER A 20 -2.16 11.97 2.39
N ILE A 21 -2.39 12.04 1.08
CA ILE A 21 -2.51 13.29 0.35
C ILE A 21 -3.92 13.31 -0.24
N ALA A 22 -4.70 14.30 0.13
CA ALA A 22 -6.01 14.56 -0.45
C ALA A 22 -5.91 15.78 -1.37
N PHE A 23 -6.44 15.64 -2.58
CA PHE A 23 -6.53 16.70 -3.56
C PHE A 23 -7.94 17.28 -3.56
N ALA A 24 -8.06 18.61 -3.43
CA ALA A 24 -9.35 19.30 -3.50
C ALA A 24 -9.51 20.01 -4.85
N GLY A 25 -10.61 19.72 -5.54
CA GLY A 25 -10.87 20.22 -6.89
C GLY A 25 -10.14 19.40 -7.98
N ASP A 26 -9.89 20.02 -9.13
CA ASP A 26 -9.15 19.39 -10.22
C ASP A 26 -7.64 19.58 -10.03
N CYS A 27 -6.97 18.54 -9.54
CA CYS A 27 -5.52 18.52 -9.33
C CYS A 27 -4.83 17.46 -10.20
N ARG A 28 -5.43 17.02 -11.31
CA ARG A 28 -4.95 15.88 -12.12
C ARG A 28 -3.49 16.03 -12.53
N LEU A 29 -3.08 17.23 -12.95
CA LEU A 29 -1.69 17.49 -13.36
C LEU A 29 -0.71 17.34 -12.19
N LEU A 30 -1.04 17.89 -11.02
CA LEU A 30 -0.20 17.76 -9.82
C LEU A 30 -0.09 16.30 -9.37
N GLU A 31 -1.21 15.56 -9.38
CA GLU A 31 -1.24 14.15 -9.05
C GLU A 31 -0.38 13.32 -10.01
N GLU A 32 -0.44 13.60 -11.32
CA GLU A 32 0.41 12.96 -12.32
C GLU A 32 1.90 13.26 -12.10
N GLU A 33 2.25 14.52 -11.82
CA GLU A 33 3.63 14.92 -11.49
C GLU A 33 4.16 14.19 -10.26
N LEU A 34 3.35 14.10 -9.22
CA LEU A 34 3.70 13.39 -7.99
C LEU A 34 3.90 11.89 -8.25
N TYR A 35 2.95 11.22 -8.91
CA TYR A 35 2.96 9.77 -9.10
C TYR A 35 3.90 9.29 -10.22
N SER A 36 4.39 10.19 -11.06
CA SER A 36 5.46 9.92 -12.03
C SER A 36 6.86 10.07 -11.42
N GLY A 37 6.98 10.63 -10.21
CA GLY A 37 8.25 10.87 -9.54
C GLY A 37 8.95 12.16 -9.98
N ARG A 38 8.21 13.12 -10.55
CA ARG A 38 8.74 14.47 -10.86
C ARG A 38 8.81 15.39 -9.64
N ILE A 39 8.25 14.96 -8.51
CA ILE A 39 8.22 15.69 -7.25
C ILE A 39 8.90 14.83 -6.17
N HIS A 40 10.04 15.30 -5.67
CA HIS A 40 10.94 14.54 -4.81
C HIS A 40 10.71 14.77 -3.32
N ASP A 41 10.24 15.95 -2.94
CA ASP A 41 10.04 16.31 -1.54
C ASP A 41 8.85 17.26 -1.33
N ASP A 42 8.55 17.54 -0.06
CA ASP A 42 7.42 18.36 0.35
C ASP A 42 7.55 19.82 -0.10
N VAL A 43 8.79 20.32 -0.22
CA VAL A 43 9.04 21.70 -0.68
C VAL A 43 8.66 21.82 -2.15
N GLU A 44 9.08 20.87 -2.99
CA GLU A 44 8.67 20.81 -4.39
C GLU A 44 7.16 20.61 -4.53
N LEU A 45 6.57 19.72 -3.73
CA LEU A 45 5.13 19.43 -3.77
C LEU A 45 4.30 20.69 -3.48
N LEU A 46 4.64 21.44 -2.42
CA LEU A 46 3.95 22.66 -2.05
C LEU A 46 4.15 23.77 -3.08
N ARG A 47 5.37 23.91 -3.62
CA ARG A 47 5.67 24.87 -4.70
C ARG A 47 4.83 24.58 -5.94
N ARG A 48 4.83 23.33 -6.42
CA ARG A 48 4.05 22.90 -7.59
C ARG A 48 2.56 23.06 -7.36
N ALA A 49 2.07 22.76 -6.16
CA ALA A 49 0.67 23.00 -5.81
C ALA A 49 0.31 24.49 -5.93
N GLY A 50 1.16 25.39 -5.43
CA GLY A 50 0.98 26.84 -5.56
C GLY A 50 0.96 27.32 -7.03
N GLU A 51 1.90 26.84 -7.85
CA GLU A 51 1.97 27.17 -9.28
C GLU A 51 0.74 26.72 -10.07
N LEU A 52 0.14 25.60 -9.68
CA LEU A 52 -1.06 25.05 -10.31
C LEU A 52 -2.36 25.53 -9.66
N SER A 53 -2.29 26.41 -8.64
CA SER A 53 -3.44 26.79 -7.81
C SER A 53 -4.22 25.58 -7.26
N ALA A 54 -3.51 24.49 -7.00
CA ALA A 54 -4.05 23.24 -6.50
C ALA A 54 -4.10 23.24 -4.97
N THR A 55 -5.22 22.80 -4.40
CA THR A 55 -5.39 22.69 -2.94
C THR A 55 -5.13 21.24 -2.52
N ILE A 56 -4.13 21.04 -1.67
CA ILE A 56 -3.77 19.71 -1.15
C ILE A 56 -3.77 19.69 0.38
N TYR A 57 -4.13 18.54 0.95
CA TYR A 57 -4.04 18.26 2.38
C TYR A 57 -3.13 17.07 2.60
N ILE A 58 -2.07 17.28 3.36
CA ILE A 58 -1.04 16.28 3.65
C ILE A 58 -1.15 15.87 5.12
N SER A 59 -1.05 14.58 5.40
CA SER A 59 -0.96 14.04 6.77
C SER A 59 -0.14 12.75 6.79
N ASP A 60 0.63 12.53 7.84
CA ASP A 60 1.48 11.34 8.03
C ASP A 60 0.96 10.42 9.16
N GLY A 61 -0.35 10.47 9.42
CA GLY A 61 -1.01 9.71 10.49
C GLY A 61 -1.75 8.45 10.03
N ARG A 62 -1.78 8.16 8.73
CA ARG A 62 -2.67 7.13 8.18
C ARG A 62 -2.12 5.73 8.40
N GLU A 63 -2.87 4.91 9.13
CA GLU A 63 -2.59 3.48 9.21
C GLU A 63 -2.96 2.81 7.88
N LYS A 64 -1.94 2.30 7.16
CA LYS A 64 -2.13 1.55 5.91
C LYS A 64 -2.03 0.05 6.08
N VAL A 65 -1.36 -0.40 7.14
CA VAL A 65 -1.14 -1.80 7.43
C VAL A 65 -1.54 -2.07 8.87
N TRP A 66 -2.24 -3.18 9.10
CA TRP A 66 -2.71 -3.60 10.41
C TRP A 66 -2.78 -5.12 10.49
N ARG A 67 -3.12 -5.63 11.67
CA ARG A 67 -3.28 -7.07 11.93
C ARG A 67 -4.75 -7.40 12.22
N ASP A 68 -5.26 -8.48 11.63
CA ASP A 68 -6.56 -9.11 11.92
C ASP A 68 -6.29 -10.59 12.25
N GLY A 69 -6.16 -10.89 13.55
CA GLY A 69 -5.69 -12.21 14.00
C GLY A 69 -4.32 -12.57 13.44
N ASP A 70 -4.23 -13.71 12.75
CA ASP A 70 -3.02 -14.19 12.07
C ASP A 70 -2.95 -13.79 10.58
N VAL A 71 -3.63 -12.71 10.23
CA VAL A 71 -3.56 -12.09 8.90
C VAL A 71 -3.04 -10.67 9.02
N LEU A 72 -2.03 -10.36 8.20
CA LEU A 72 -1.57 -9.00 7.99
C LEU A 72 -2.33 -8.41 6.81
N VAL A 73 -2.87 -7.22 6.99
CA VAL A 73 -3.67 -6.54 5.98
C VAL A 73 -3.00 -5.23 5.62
N GLY A 74 -2.97 -4.91 4.33
CA GLY A 74 -2.45 -3.64 3.83
C GLY A 74 -3.36 -3.05 2.76
N GLU A 75 -3.57 -1.73 2.79
CA GLU A 75 -4.45 -1.03 1.88
C GLU A 75 -3.78 0.21 1.29
N VAL A 76 -3.94 0.37 -0.03
CA VAL A 76 -3.73 1.64 -0.72
C VAL A 76 -5.05 2.13 -1.29
N THR A 77 -5.27 3.44 -1.23
CA THR A 77 -6.49 4.08 -1.74
C THR A 77 -6.14 5.18 -2.72
N GLU A 78 -6.96 5.27 -3.75
CA GLU A 78 -7.08 6.39 -4.68
C GLU A 78 -8.49 6.96 -4.52
N VAL A 79 -8.59 8.21 -4.11
CA VAL A 79 -9.87 8.92 -4.00
C VAL A 79 -9.85 10.06 -4.99
N SER A 80 -10.87 10.09 -5.85
CA SER A 80 -11.16 11.19 -6.76
C SER A 80 -12.55 11.73 -6.48
N ALA A 81 -12.93 12.85 -7.10
CA ALA A 81 -14.26 13.44 -6.93
C ALA A 81 -15.41 12.50 -7.33
N SER A 82 -15.17 11.53 -8.22
CA SER A 82 -16.21 10.66 -8.79
C SER A 82 -16.02 9.16 -8.51
N SER A 83 -14.90 8.75 -7.92
CA SER A 83 -14.65 7.33 -7.62
C SER A 83 -13.72 7.15 -6.43
N SER A 84 -13.98 6.09 -5.66
CA SER A 84 -13.08 5.60 -4.62
C SER A 84 -12.60 4.21 -5.00
N LYS A 85 -11.31 4.08 -5.30
CA LYS A 85 -10.66 2.80 -5.60
C LYS A 85 -9.75 2.43 -4.44
N ARG A 86 -9.91 1.21 -3.93
CA ARG A 86 -9.05 0.64 -2.90
C ARG A 86 -8.46 -0.64 -3.43
N ARG A 87 -7.18 -0.85 -3.17
CA ARG A 87 -6.53 -2.14 -3.38
C ARG A 87 -5.99 -2.61 -2.06
N ARG A 88 -6.44 -3.79 -1.64
CA ARG A 88 -6.08 -4.41 -0.37
C ARG A 88 -5.34 -5.71 -0.61
N VAL A 89 -4.29 -5.95 0.17
CA VAL A 89 -3.60 -7.23 0.24
C VAL A 89 -3.82 -7.81 1.63
N TYR A 90 -4.09 -9.11 1.68
CA TYR A 90 -4.10 -9.93 2.87
C TYR A 90 -2.95 -10.92 2.74
N VAL A 91 -2.10 -11.00 3.75
CA VAL A 91 -0.99 -11.96 3.77
C VAL A 91 -0.97 -12.72 5.09
N THR A 92 -0.70 -14.02 4.98
CA THR A 92 -0.30 -14.86 6.09
C THR A 92 0.88 -15.73 5.65
N SER A 93 1.50 -16.49 6.55
CA SER A 93 2.62 -17.35 6.19
C SER A 93 2.17 -18.37 5.15
N GLY A 94 2.77 -18.33 3.96
CA GLY A 94 2.53 -19.26 2.87
C GLY A 94 1.34 -18.94 1.95
N ALA A 95 0.60 -17.84 2.16
CA ALA A 95 -0.41 -17.39 1.19
C ALA A 95 -0.62 -15.87 1.17
N TYR A 96 -1.16 -15.39 0.04
CA TYR A 96 -1.68 -14.03 -0.11
C TYR A 96 -3.01 -13.99 -0.89
N LEU A 97 -3.74 -12.89 -0.71
CA LEU A 97 -4.95 -12.52 -1.42
C LEU A 97 -4.92 -11.02 -1.74
N ILE A 98 -5.24 -10.62 -2.97
CA ILE A 98 -5.37 -9.22 -3.39
C ILE A 98 -6.81 -8.98 -3.83
N VAL A 99 -7.38 -7.90 -3.32
CA VAL A 99 -8.74 -7.48 -3.60
C VAL A 99 -8.74 -6.05 -4.09
N ASP A 100 -9.45 -5.81 -5.20
CA ASP A 100 -9.79 -4.49 -5.70
C ASP A 100 -11.21 -4.15 -5.27
N VAL A 101 -11.41 -2.99 -4.64
CA VAL A 101 -12.73 -2.47 -4.27
C VAL A 101 -12.97 -1.18 -5.01
N VAL A 102 -14.02 -1.16 -5.84
CA VAL A 102 -14.43 0.01 -6.62
C VAL A 102 -15.90 0.28 -6.32
N ASP A 103 -16.17 1.46 -5.74
CA ASP A 103 -17.53 1.92 -5.41
C ASP A 103 -18.34 0.87 -4.63
N GLY A 104 -17.67 0.24 -3.66
CA GLY A 104 -18.24 -0.79 -2.78
C GLY A 104 -18.33 -2.19 -3.39
N ASN A 105 -17.87 -2.41 -4.62
CA ASN A 105 -17.81 -3.74 -5.24
C ASN A 105 -16.39 -4.30 -5.11
N ALA A 106 -16.26 -5.40 -4.37
CA ALA A 106 -15.00 -6.07 -4.09
C ALA A 106 -14.78 -7.24 -5.04
N ARG A 107 -13.63 -7.27 -5.70
CA ARG A 107 -13.24 -8.33 -6.63
C ARG A 107 -11.86 -8.86 -6.28
N ILE A 108 -11.72 -10.17 -6.19
CA ILE A 108 -10.41 -10.81 -6.06
C ILE A 108 -9.62 -10.60 -7.36
N SER A 109 -8.48 -9.94 -7.27
CA SER A 109 -7.60 -9.64 -8.41
C SER A 109 -6.30 -10.45 -8.40
N GLY A 110 -5.97 -11.11 -7.28
CA GLY A 110 -4.84 -12.03 -7.19
C GLY A 110 -4.90 -12.91 -5.95
N ARG A 111 -4.33 -14.11 -6.01
CA ARG A 111 -4.15 -15.01 -4.87
C ARG A 111 -3.05 -16.03 -5.17
N GLY A 112 -2.38 -16.53 -4.14
CA GLY A 112 -1.33 -17.53 -4.33
C GLY A 112 -0.59 -17.88 -3.04
N GLY A 113 0.52 -18.59 -3.20
CA GLY A 113 1.39 -19.03 -2.11
C GLY A 113 2.45 -18.00 -1.73
N ALA A 114 3.69 -18.44 -1.49
CA ALA A 114 4.79 -17.55 -1.18
C ALA A 114 5.05 -16.53 -2.30
N SER A 115 5.08 -15.24 -1.98
CA SER A 115 5.21 -14.17 -2.96
C SER A 115 5.59 -12.83 -2.32
N LEU A 116 6.15 -11.93 -3.12
CA LEU A 116 6.35 -10.52 -2.80
C LEU A 116 5.28 -9.69 -3.53
N ILE A 117 4.54 -8.87 -2.79
CA ILE A 117 3.46 -8.02 -3.26
C ILE A 117 3.85 -6.57 -3.00
N ILE A 118 3.73 -5.72 -4.03
CA ILE A 118 3.99 -4.28 -3.91
C ILE A 118 2.77 -3.51 -4.42
N LEU A 119 2.13 -2.75 -3.53
CA LEU A 119 1.00 -1.87 -3.85
C LEU A 119 1.45 -0.41 -3.73
N GLY A 120 1.09 0.44 -4.68
CA GLY A 120 1.50 1.84 -4.69
C GLY A 120 1.25 2.47 -6.05
N ASN A 121 1.63 3.74 -6.19
CA ASN A 121 1.66 4.38 -7.50
C ASN A 121 2.77 3.77 -8.38
N ARG A 122 2.89 4.19 -9.65
CA ARG A 122 3.89 3.62 -10.56
C ARG A 122 5.31 3.84 -10.03
N HIS A 123 5.63 5.08 -9.66
CA HIS A 123 6.96 5.47 -9.22
C HIS A 123 7.42 4.69 -7.97
N THR A 124 6.60 4.62 -6.92
CA THR A 124 6.97 3.92 -5.68
C THR A 124 7.09 2.42 -5.86
N ARG A 125 6.23 1.81 -6.70
CA ARG A 125 6.34 0.38 -7.02
C ARG A 125 7.61 0.07 -7.78
N ASP A 126 7.97 0.89 -8.76
CA ASP A 126 9.18 0.69 -9.56
C ASP A 126 10.44 0.88 -8.71
N ALA A 127 10.47 1.90 -7.86
CA ALA A 127 11.57 2.15 -6.92
C ALA A 127 11.73 0.99 -5.92
N ALA A 128 10.64 0.57 -5.27
CA ALA A 128 10.67 -0.55 -4.33
C ALA A 128 11.07 -1.86 -5.02
N GLY A 129 10.55 -2.13 -6.22
CA GLY A 129 10.88 -3.32 -7.00
C GLY A 129 12.37 -3.40 -7.33
N LYS A 130 12.99 -2.29 -7.76
CA LYS A 130 14.43 -2.22 -8.03
C LYS A 130 15.26 -2.44 -6.77
N ALA A 131 14.91 -1.77 -5.67
CA ALA A 131 15.63 -1.91 -4.41
C ALA A 131 15.58 -3.35 -3.88
N LEU A 132 14.43 -4.03 -4.02
CA LEU A 132 14.26 -5.42 -3.59
C LEU A 132 14.98 -6.44 -4.49
N GLN A 133 15.13 -6.18 -5.80
CA GLN A 133 15.87 -7.05 -6.71
C GLN A 133 17.36 -7.18 -6.36
N GLY A 134 17.94 -6.16 -5.74
CA GLY A 134 19.32 -6.18 -5.25
C GLY A 134 19.52 -7.03 -3.99
N LEU A 135 18.45 -7.54 -3.39
CA LEU A 135 18.49 -8.26 -2.11
C LEU A 135 18.45 -9.78 -2.32
N GLY A 136 19.34 -10.49 -1.65
CA GLY A 136 19.36 -11.96 -1.70
C GLY A 136 18.23 -12.63 -0.91
N LYS A 137 17.80 -12.02 0.20
CA LYS A 137 16.73 -12.56 1.07
C LYS A 137 15.76 -11.45 1.45
N ILE A 138 14.47 -11.71 1.25
CA ILE A 138 13.40 -10.85 1.76
C ILE A 138 13.19 -11.14 3.25
N SER A 139 13.32 -10.10 4.07
CA SER A 139 13.13 -10.11 5.53
C SER A 139 12.45 -8.81 5.97
N ALA A 140 12.04 -8.75 7.23
CA ALA A 140 11.53 -7.52 7.84
C ALA A 140 12.52 -6.35 7.70
N ASP A 141 13.80 -6.56 8.04
CA ASP A 141 14.83 -5.53 7.93
C ASP A 141 15.09 -5.10 6.48
N ALA A 142 15.06 -6.05 5.54
CA ALA A 142 15.19 -5.75 4.11
C ALA A 142 14.04 -4.86 3.63
N ILE A 143 12.80 -5.18 4.01
CA ILE A 143 11.63 -4.37 3.67
C ILE A 143 11.71 -2.99 4.31
N ALA A 144 12.10 -2.90 5.60
CA ALA A 144 12.25 -1.62 6.29
C ALA A 144 13.25 -0.70 5.58
N ARG A 145 14.42 -1.23 5.19
CA ARG A 145 15.43 -0.46 4.43
C ARG A 145 14.90 0.06 3.11
N VAL A 146 14.12 -0.76 2.39
CA VAL A 146 13.49 -0.32 1.13
C VAL A 146 12.44 0.76 1.39
N MET A 147 11.65 0.67 2.45
CA MET A 147 10.72 1.73 2.82
C MET A 147 11.45 3.05 3.07
N ASP A 148 12.56 3.01 3.81
CA ASP A 148 13.38 4.19 4.11
C ASP A 148 14.00 4.79 2.83
N GLU A 149 14.61 3.95 1.98
CA GLU A 149 15.22 4.35 0.71
C GLU A 149 14.20 5.01 -0.23
N VAL A 150 13.04 4.37 -0.43
CA VAL A 150 12.02 4.91 -1.34
C VAL A 150 11.43 6.20 -0.78
N SER A 151 11.14 6.27 0.53
CA SER A 151 10.62 7.49 1.17
C SER A 151 11.59 8.67 1.06
N ALA A 152 12.88 8.40 0.86
CA ALA A 152 13.88 9.44 0.72
C ALA A 152 13.79 10.20 -0.61
N GLY A 153 13.29 9.56 -1.66
CA GLY A 153 13.29 10.07 -3.03
C GLY A 153 11.95 10.60 -3.55
N THR A 154 10.89 10.65 -2.72
CA THR A 154 9.56 11.07 -3.16
C THR A 154 8.73 11.75 -2.06
N ALA A 155 7.93 12.75 -2.45
CA ALA A 155 6.96 13.42 -1.58
C ALA A 155 5.66 12.62 -1.36
N THR A 156 5.52 11.47 -2.03
CA THR A 156 4.28 10.68 -1.97
C THR A 156 4.19 9.83 -0.70
N MET A 157 5.32 9.54 -0.05
CA MET A 157 5.42 8.71 1.15
C MET A 157 5.84 9.54 2.36
N SER A 158 5.44 9.10 3.55
CA SER A 158 5.97 9.62 4.80
C SER A 158 7.34 9.02 5.04
N ARG A 159 8.17 9.71 5.84
CA ARG A 159 9.45 9.17 6.31
C ARG A 159 9.29 8.04 7.32
N GLU A 160 8.18 8.03 8.05
CA GLU A 160 7.84 6.94 8.94
C GLU A 160 7.06 5.84 8.21
N HIS A 161 7.24 4.60 8.66
CA HIS A 161 6.48 3.46 8.18
C HIS A 161 6.11 2.54 9.34
N THR A 162 5.03 1.77 9.16
CA THR A 162 4.66 0.69 10.07
C THR A 162 5.12 -0.63 9.46
N LEU A 163 5.76 -1.47 10.26
CA LEU A 163 6.25 -2.80 9.87
C LEU A 163 5.65 -3.85 10.80
N LEU A 164 4.98 -4.85 10.23
CA LEU A 164 4.36 -5.95 10.97
C LEU A 164 4.86 -7.28 10.43
N LYS A 165 4.96 -8.27 11.32
CA LYS A 165 5.42 -9.61 10.99
C LYS A 165 4.61 -10.66 11.74
N ILE A 166 4.33 -11.79 11.10
CA ILE A 166 3.79 -12.97 11.75
C ILE A 166 4.58 -14.21 11.33
N THR A 167 4.63 -15.20 12.23
CA THR A 167 5.28 -16.50 12.00
C THR A 167 4.33 -17.66 12.23
N ALA A 168 3.04 -17.38 12.45
CA ALA A 168 2.01 -18.39 12.59
C ALA A 168 1.90 -19.22 11.31
N HIS A 169 1.76 -20.53 11.46
CA HIS A 169 1.59 -21.48 10.37
C HIS A 169 0.18 -22.07 10.43
N HIS A 170 -0.46 -22.15 9.28
CA HIS A 170 -1.82 -22.67 9.16
C HIS A 170 -1.85 -23.87 8.23
N LYS A 171 -2.69 -24.85 8.54
CA LYS A 171 -2.91 -26.01 7.65
C LYS A 171 -3.54 -25.59 6.32
N ASP A 172 -4.41 -24.59 6.36
CA ASP A 172 -5.05 -23.99 5.18
C ASP A 172 -4.97 -22.46 5.27
N PRO A 173 -3.84 -21.86 4.85
CA PRO A 173 -3.66 -20.41 4.92
C PRO A 173 -4.62 -19.67 3.97
N ALA A 174 -5.00 -20.27 2.84
CA ALA A 174 -5.92 -19.66 1.88
C ALA A 174 -7.33 -19.48 2.49
N SER A 175 -7.82 -20.47 3.23
CA SER A 175 -9.12 -20.38 3.91
C SER A 175 -9.18 -19.24 4.93
N ILE A 176 -8.11 -19.02 5.70
CA ILE A 176 -8.07 -17.92 6.69
C ILE A 176 -8.08 -16.55 6.01
N LEU A 177 -7.37 -16.40 4.89
CA LEU A 177 -7.41 -15.16 4.10
C LEU A 177 -8.81 -14.90 3.56
N MET A 178 -9.48 -15.94 3.03
CA MET A 178 -10.85 -15.82 2.53
C MET A 178 -11.85 -15.48 3.64
N GLN A 179 -11.76 -16.12 4.80
CA GLN A 179 -12.62 -15.81 5.95
C GLN A 179 -12.43 -14.36 6.42
N THR A 180 -11.18 -13.89 6.47
CA THR A 180 -10.85 -12.51 6.84
C THR A 180 -11.43 -11.53 5.84
N PHE A 181 -11.27 -11.80 4.55
CA PHE A 181 -11.88 -10.99 3.50
C PHE A 181 -13.41 -10.98 3.56
N SER A 182 -14.06 -12.12 3.80
CA SER A 182 -15.53 -12.18 3.96
C SER A 182 -16.02 -11.33 5.12
N ARG A 183 -15.35 -11.39 6.29
CA ARG A 183 -15.66 -10.51 7.43
C ARG A 183 -15.48 -9.03 7.08
N ASP A 184 -14.47 -8.71 6.29
CA ASP A 184 -14.24 -7.35 5.79
C ASP A 184 -15.37 -6.88 4.87
N CYS A 185 -15.86 -7.73 3.96
CA CYS A 185 -17.02 -7.39 3.14
C CYS A 185 -18.25 -7.08 3.98
N GLU A 186 -18.53 -7.90 5.00
CA GLU A 186 -19.65 -7.67 5.93
C GLU A 186 -19.47 -6.36 6.72
N ARG A 187 -18.30 -6.15 7.33
CA ARG A 187 -17.99 -4.97 8.14
C ARG A 187 -18.02 -3.68 7.35
N MET A 188 -17.54 -3.71 6.11
CA MET A 188 -17.38 -2.53 5.26
C MET A 188 -18.54 -2.32 4.29
N GLY A 189 -19.52 -3.23 4.26
CA GLY A 189 -20.64 -3.20 3.31
C GLY A 189 -20.21 -3.41 1.86
N TRP A 190 -19.14 -4.18 1.61
CA TRP A 190 -18.70 -4.48 0.25
C TRP A 190 -19.47 -5.65 -0.35
N ARG A 191 -19.81 -5.52 -1.63
CA ARG A 191 -20.48 -6.55 -2.42
C ARG A 191 -19.44 -7.37 -3.17
N LEU A 192 -19.52 -8.69 -3.07
CA LEU A 192 -18.68 -9.66 -3.80
C LEU A 192 -19.17 -9.84 -5.24
#